data_AF-B7KE44-F1
#
_entry.id   AF-B7KE44-F1
#
_cell.length_a   1.000
_cell.length_b   1.000
_cell.length_c   1.000
_cell.angle_alpha   90.00
_cell.angle_beta   90.00
_cell.angle_gamma   90.00
#
_symmetry.space_group_name_H-M   'P 1'
#
loop_
_entity.id
_entity.type
_entity.pdbx_description
1 polymer ?
#
loop_
_entity_poly.entity_id
_entity_poly.type
_entity_poly.pdbx_seq_one_letter_code
_entity_poly.pdbx_strand_id
1 'polypeptide(L)'
;MERRKILIATKTYPSISTKYKETVCTAGVLLDDEENPLQWIRIYPIRYRYLEFDKRYPRWAIISAEIERNDKDYRSESYRIDDDSLQIIRKIGTDNNWQERKSFVLPLQFSSIAEIQSNGKSLGIIKPKSIARYNHEKTSREWNQKQQAVLNQLDLFEPHIDLEKIPYKFVYQFTDEDNVSHKYSISDWEIMQLYRNCRDKSNLSGLEAEQEALEKVRQKLEDDFLQNKDLYFIVGNLKNHVKSFMIIG
;
A
#
# COMPACT_ATOMS: atom_id res chain seq x y z
N MET A 1 0.98 -11.41 -22.59
CA MET A 1 1.31 -10.23 -21.77
C MET A 1 1.66 -9.07 -22.69
N GLU A 2 1.49 -7.83 -22.23
CA GLU A 2 1.81 -6.60 -22.96
C GLU A 2 2.81 -5.80 -22.11
N ARG A 3 3.86 -5.24 -22.73
CA ARG A 3 4.82 -4.40 -22.01
C ARG A 3 4.23 -3.02 -21.77
N ARG A 4 4.20 -2.58 -20.50
CA ARG A 4 3.58 -1.32 -20.08
C ARG A 4 4.44 -0.56 -19.09
N LYS A 5 4.28 0.77 -19.08
CA LYS A 5 4.83 1.66 -18.05
C LYS A 5 3.86 1.80 -16.89
N ILE A 6 4.37 1.72 -15.67
CA ILE A 6 3.57 1.76 -14.45
C ILE A 6 4.27 2.63 -13.42
N LEU A 7 3.59 3.65 -12.91
CA LEU A 7 4.01 4.34 -11.70
C LEU A 7 3.61 3.52 -10.47
N ILE A 8 4.57 3.17 -9.63
CA ILE A 8 4.32 2.51 -8.35
C ILE A 8 3.93 3.56 -7.30
N ALA A 9 2.66 3.62 -6.93
CA ALA A 9 2.15 4.62 -5.99
C ALA A 9 2.25 4.15 -4.53
N THR A 10 1.91 2.88 -4.26
CA THR A 10 2.00 2.31 -2.91
C THR A 10 2.14 0.79 -2.89
N LYS A 11 2.66 0.28 -1.78
CA LYS A 11 2.79 -1.14 -1.45
C LYS A 11 2.12 -1.39 -0.11
N THR A 12 1.24 -2.38 -0.04
CA THR A 12 0.67 -2.78 1.25
C THR A 12 1.69 -3.53 2.09
N TYR A 13 1.53 -3.50 3.41
CA TYR A 13 2.30 -4.40 4.28
C TYR A 13 2.09 -5.86 3.83
N PRO A 14 3.15 -6.68 3.79
CA PRO A 14 3.04 -8.03 3.26
C PRO A 14 2.02 -8.86 4.03
N SER A 15 1.34 -9.72 3.29
CA SER A 15 0.40 -10.70 3.82
C SER A 15 0.84 -12.11 3.46
N ILE A 16 0.57 -13.05 4.36
CA ILE A 16 0.90 -14.46 4.14
C ILE A 16 -0.15 -15.07 3.21
N SER A 17 0.34 -15.66 2.11
CA SER A 17 -0.47 -16.37 1.12
C SER A 17 -0.12 -17.85 1.15
N THR A 18 -1.12 -18.72 1.25
CA THR A 18 -0.92 -20.17 1.18
C THR A 18 -0.33 -20.64 -0.14
N LYS A 19 -0.49 -19.87 -1.22
CA LYS A 19 0.00 -20.24 -2.55
C LYS A 19 1.36 -19.63 -2.88
N TYR A 20 1.64 -18.42 -2.40
CA TYR A 20 2.81 -17.64 -2.81
C TYR A 20 3.75 -17.28 -1.63
N LYS A 21 3.51 -17.86 -0.45
CA LYS A 21 4.15 -17.58 0.85
C LYS A 21 3.98 -16.16 1.34
N GLU A 22 4.61 -15.19 0.69
CA GLU A 22 4.46 -13.75 0.94
C GLU A 22 3.92 -13.06 -0.30
N THR A 23 2.88 -12.23 -0.10
CA THR A 23 2.38 -11.38 -1.19
C THR A 23 2.19 -9.96 -0.71
N VAL A 24 2.69 -9.04 -1.53
CA VAL A 24 2.42 -7.61 -1.44
C VAL A 24 1.41 -7.26 -2.53
N CYS A 25 0.36 -6.52 -2.18
CA CYS A 25 -0.45 -5.86 -3.19
C CYS A 25 0.22 -4.52 -3.51
N THR A 26 0.55 -4.32 -4.78
CA THR A 26 1.10 -3.04 -5.25
C THR A 26 0.00 -2.32 -6.02
N ALA A 27 -0.28 -1.08 -5.62
CA ALA A 27 -1.16 -0.19 -6.36
C ALA A 27 -0.31 0.82 -7.13
N GLY A 28 -0.68 1.05 -8.38
CA GLY A 28 0.03 1.94 -9.27
C GLY A 28 -0.88 2.56 -10.32
N VAL A 29 -0.29 3.40 -11.16
CA VAL A 29 -0.97 4.03 -12.28
C VAL A 29 -0.36 3.52 -13.57
N LEU A 30 -1.20 2.98 -14.45
CA LEU A 30 -0.82 2.61 -15.80
C LEU A 30 -0.59 3.89 -16.62
N LEU A 31 0.52 3.93 -17.35
CA LEU A 31 0.90 5.08 -18.17
C LEU A 31 0.85 4.72 -19.66
N ASP A 32 0.69 5.74 -20.50
CA ASP A 32 1.01 5.65 -21.93
C ASP A 32 2.52 5.80 -22.18
N ASP A 33 2.91 5.88 -23.45
CA ASP A 33 4.32 5.98 -23.84
C ASP A 33 4.93 7.34 -23.48
N GLU A 34 4.13 8.40 -23.48
CA GLU A 34 4.48 9.76 -23.05
C GLU A 34 4.39 9.98 -21.52
N GLU A 35 4.12 8.92 -20.75
CA GLU A 35 3.96 8.95 -19.29
C GLU A 35 2.71 9.69 -18.78
N ASN A 36 1.66 9.85 -19.59
CA ASN A 36 0.38 10.34 -19.09
C ASN A 36 -0.37 9.24 -18.32
N PRO A 37 -1.05 9.58 -17.21
CA PRO A 37 -1.80 8.62 -16.42
C PRO A 37 -3.08 8.17 -17.13
N LEU A 38 -3.26 6.85 -17.25
CA LEU A 38 -4.43 6.25 -17.91
C LEU A 38 -5.45 5.74 -16.90
N GLN A 39 -5.01 4.91 -15.94
CA GLN A 39 -5.90 4.32 -14.94
C GLN A 39 -5.12 3.73 -13.76
N TRP A 40 -5.82 3.56 -12.64
CA TRP A 40 -5.33 2.77 -11.52
C TRP A 40 -5.19 1.29 -11.89
N ILE A 41 -4.12 0.66 -11.41
CA ILE A 41 -3.91 -0.78 -11.50
C ILE A 41 -3.47 -1.37 -10.16
N ARG A 42 -3.80 -2.64 -9.97
CA ARG A 42 -3.43 -3.51 -8.86
C ARG A 42 -2.59 -4.64 -9.40
N ILE A 43 -1.32 -4.66 -9.05
CA ILE A 43 -0.45 -5.77 -9.40
C ILE A 43 -0.46 -6.75 -8.23
N TYR A 44 -0.92 -7.97 -8.50
CA TYR A 44 -0.99 -9.04 -7.51
C TYR A 44 -0.93 -10.44 -8.14
N PRO A 45 -0.18 -11.38 -7.54
CA PRO A 45 0.78 -11.17 -6.45
C PRO A 45 2.10 -10.56 -6.97
N ILE A 46 2.81 -9.81 -6.13
CA ILE A 46 4.24 -9.54 -6.34
C ILE A 46 5.02 -10.18 -5.21
N ARG A 47 6.00 -11.02 -5.58
CA ARG A 47 6.95 -11.65 -4.66
C ARG A 47 8.13 -10.70 -4.41
N TYR A 48 7.86 -9.52 -3.87
CA TYR A 48 8.80 -8.40 -3.86
C TYR A 48 10.17 -8.74 -3.25
N ARG A 49 10.22 -9.60 -2.23
CA ARG A 49 11.49 -10.03 -1.60
C ARG A 49 12.33 -10.95 -2.49
N TYR A 50 11.70 -11.66 -3.41
CA TYR A 50 12.36 -12.57 -4.35
C TYR A 50 12.83 -11.86 -5.62
N LEU A 51 12.44 -10.61 -5.82
CA LEU A 51 13.01 -9.78 -6.89
C LEU A 51 14.52 -9.61 -6.66
N GLU A 52 15.27 -9.70 -7.75
CA GLU A 52 16.68 -9.32 -7.82
C GLU A 52 16.87 -7.89 -7.27
N PHE A 53 18.02 -7.62 -6.66
CA PHE A 53 18.23 -6.39 -5.90
C PHE A 53 17.99 -5.12 -6.72
N ASP A 54 18.40 -5.13 -7.98
CA ASP A 54 18.21 -4.06 -8.98
C ASP A 54 16.76 -3.93 -9.49
N LYS A 55 15.95 -5.00 -9.37
CA LYS A 55 14.51 -5.00 -9.69
C LYS A 55 13.62 -4.57 -8.51
N ARG A 56 14.18 -4.40 -7.31
CA ARG A 56 13.44 -3.91 -6.13
C ARG A 56 13.13 -2.41 -6.27
N TYR A 57 11.98 -2.12 -6.86
CA TYR A 57 11.55 -0.75 -7.12
C TYR A 57 11.10 0.00 -5.85
N PRO A 58 11.55 1.25 -5.66
CA PRO A 58 11.06 2.10 -4.56
C PRO A 58 9.63 2.57 -4.84
N ARG A 59 8.98 3.10 -3.80
CA ARG A 59 7.75 3.88 -3.96
C ARG A 59 8.03 5.08 -4.88
N TRP A 60 7.07 5.43 -5.73
CA TRP A 60 7.17 6.50 -6.73
C TRP A 60 8.25 6.26 -7.79
N ALA A 61 8.50 5.01 -8.18
CA ALA A 61 9.25 4.68 -9.38
C ALA A 61 8.31 4.39 -10.55
N ILE A 62 8.71 4.81 -11.75
CA ILE A 62 8.15 4.30 -13.00
C ILE A 62 8.92 3.04 -13.38
N ILE A 63 8.19 1.94 -13.54
CA ILE A 63 8.72 0.67 -14.03
C ILE A 63 8.16 0.38 -15.42
N SER A 64 8.91 -0.37 -16.22
CA SER A 64 8.39 -1.05 -17.42
C SER A 64 8.40 -2.55 -17.16
N ALA A 65 7.29 -3.21 -17.45
CA ALA A 65 7.17 -4.66 -17.29
C ALA A 65 6.09 -5.22 -18.21
N GLU A 66 6.18 -6.51 -18.49
CA GLU A 66 5.12 -7.27 -19.13
C GLU A 66 4.01 -7.58 -18.11
N ILE A 67 2.79 -7.16 -18.43
CA ILE A 67 1.60 -7.39 -17.60
C ILE A 67 0.49 -8.07 -18.39
N GLU A 68 -0.41 -8.73 -17.67
CA GLU A 68 -1.65 -9.29 -18.21
C GLU A 68 -2.79 -9.16 -17.21
N ARG A 69 -4.02 -9.17 -17.72
CA ARG A 69 -5.21 -9.14 -16.87
C ARG A 69 -5.30 -10.42 -16.04
N ASN A 70 -5.65 -10.28 -14.77
CA ASN A 70 -5.85 -11.43 -13.90
C ASN A 70 -7.30 -11.92 -13.97
N ASP A 71 -7.61 -12.86 -14.86
CA ASP A 71 -8.99 -13.36 -15.06
C ASP A 71 -9.62 -14.02 -13.83
N LYS A 72 -8.82 -14.34 -12.81
CA LYS A 72 -9.31 -14.88 -11.53
C LYS A 72 -9.75 -13.79 -10.57
N ASP A 73 -9.58 -12.52 -10.89
CA ASP A 73 -10.02 -11.37 -10.10
C ASP A 73 -10.95 -10.52 -10.94
N TYR A 74 -12.18 -10.31 -10.46
CA TYR A 74 -13.21 -9.61 -11.22
C TYR A 74 -12.94 -8.10 -11.32
N ARG A 75 -12.04 -7.56 -10.48
CA ARG A 75 -11.71 -6.13 -10.44
C ARG A 75 -11.00 -5.75 -11.73
N SER A 76 -11.51 -4.72 -12.39
CA SER A 76 -10.99 -4.23 -13.67
C SER A 76 -9.51 -3.88 -13.62
N GLU A 77 -9.05 -3.46 -12.45
CA GLU A 77 -7.70 -3.01 -12.17
C GLU A 77 -6.74 -4.17 -11.85
N SER A 78 -7.16 -5.43 -11.83
CA SER A 78 -6.28 -6.53 -11.41
C SER A 78 -5.40 -7.06 -12.54
N TYR A 79 -4.09 -6.94 -12.37
CA TYR A 79 -3.07 -7.42 -13.30
C TYR A 79 -2.06 -8.33 -12.60
N ARG A 80 -1.51 -9.26 -13.38
CA ARG A 80 -0.27 -9.97 -13.05
C ARG A 80 0.89 -9.33 -13.79
N ILE A 81 2.07 -9.46 -13.22
CA ILE A 81 3.33 -9.00 -13.79
C ILE A 81 4.23 -10.21 -13.99
N ASP A 82 5.02 -10.19 -15.06
CA ASP A 82 6.20 -11.03 -15.15
C ASP A 82 7.35 -10.37 -14.39
N ASP A 83 7.70 -10.94 -13.24
CA ASP A 83 8.76 -10.48 -12.33
C ASP A 83 10.11 -10.32 -13.07
N ASP A 84 10.39 -11.18 -14.05
CA ASP A 84 11.69 -11.20 -14.75
C ASP A 84 11.81 -10.08 -15.79
N SER A 85 10.68 -9.61 -16.31
CA SER A 85 10.60 -8.53 -17.30
C SER A 85 10.76 -7.12 -16.71
N LEU A 86 10.80 -7.00 -15.38
CA LEU A 86 10.74 -5.72 -14.68
C LEU A 86 12.01 -4.90 -14.88
N GLN A 87 11.83 -3.66 -15.33
CA GLN A 87 12.88 -2.65 -15.44
C GLN A 87 12.46 -1.35 -14.74
N ILE A 88 13.35 -0.79 -13.92
CA ILE A 88 13.14 0.53 -13.31
C ILE A 88 13.57 1.59 -14.32
N ILE A 89 12.63 2.41 -14.78
CA ILE A 89 12.89 3.48 -15.77
C ILE A 89 13.43 4.72 -15.07
N ARG A 90 12.70 5.24 -14.08
CA ARG A 90 13.12 6.39 -13.30
C ARG A 90 12.39 6.49 -11.96
N LYS A 91 12.96 7.27 -11.04
CA LYS A 91 12.36 7.58 -9.73
C LYS A 91 11.80 9.01 -9.77
N ILE A 92 10.63 9.19 -9.18
CA ILE A 92 9.98 10.50 -9.08
C ILE A 92 10.32 11.13 -7.73
N GLY A 93 10.94 12.31 -7.78
CA GLY A 93 11.37 13.08 -6.62
C GLY A 93 10.22 13.70 -5.83
N THR A 94 10.57 14.53 -4.86
CA THR A 94 9.61 15.29 -4.03
C THR A 94 9.71 16.80 -4.26
N ASP A 95 10.46 17.22 -5.29
CA ASP A 95 10.71 18.61 -5.62
C ASP A 95 9.41 19.37 -5.91
N ASN A 96 9.45 20.69 -5.69
CA ASN A 96 8.31 21.59 -5.91
C ASN A 96 7.01 21.11 -5.23
N ASN A 97 7.09 20.67 -3.97
CA ASN A 97 5.94 20.19 -3.21
C ASN A 97 5.22 19.00 -3.89
N TRP A 98 6.01 17.98 -4.27
CA TRP A 98 5.53 16.73 -4.89
C TRP A 98 4.77 16.96 -6.22
N GLN A 99 5.06 18.03 -6.96
CA GLN A 99 4.31 18.44 -8.14
C GLN A 99 4.20 17.32 -9.19
N GLU A 100 5.31 16.67 -9.52
CA GLU A 100 5.35 15.60 -10.52
C GLU A 100 4.58 14.36 -10.05
N ARG A 101 4.65 14.01 -8.77
CA ARG A 101 3.86 12.90 -8.21
C ARG A 101 2.36 13.19 -8.32
N LYS A 102 1.96 14.43 -8.04
CA LYS A 102 0.57 14.89 -8.14
C LYS A 102 0.05 14.79 -9.57
N SER A 103 0.85 15.13 -10.59
CA SER A 103 0.40 15.06 -12.00
C SER A 103 0.07 13.64 -12.46
N PHE A 104 0.63 12.59 -11.83
CA PHE A 104 0.28 11.22 -12.16
C PHE A 104 -0.99 10.71 -11.48
N VAL A 105 -1.33 11.18 -10.28
CA VAL A 105 -2.42 10.59 -9.48
C VAL A 105 -3.67 11.46 -9.42
N LEU A 106 -3.53 12.79 -9.42
CA LEU A 106 -4.67 13.70 -9.30
C LEU A 106 -5.62 13.71 -10.52
N PRO A 107 -5.17 13.45 -11.76
CA PRO A 107 -6.11 13.25 -12.87
C PRO A 107 -7.06 12.04 -12.67
N LEU A 108 -6.69 11.10 -11.79
CA LEU A 108 -7.46 9.90 -11.47
C LEU A 108 -8.10 9.99 -10.07
N GLN A 109 -8.30 11.21 -9.56
CA GLN A 109 -8.92 11.47 -8.26
C GLN A 109 -10.43 11.27 -8.31
N PHE A 110 -10.96 10.68 -7.24
CA PHE A 110 -12.39 10.63 -6.95
C PHE A 110 -12.72 11.60 -5.81
N SER A 111 -13.96 12.05 -5.78
CA SER A 111 -14.53 12.91 -4.73
C SER A 111 -14.86 12.12 -3.45
N SER A 112 -15.33 10.88 -3.60
CA SER A 112 -15.81 10.07 -2.46
C SER A 112 -15.60 8.56 -2.65
N ILE A 113 -15.79 7.81 -1.56
CA ILE A 113 -15.77 6.34 -1.61
C ILE A 113 -16.96 5.80 -2.41
N ALA A 114 -18.12 6.46 -2.32
CA ALA A 114 -19.30 6.09 -3.07
C ALA A 114 -19.08 6.22 -4.58
N GLU A 115 -18.37 7.27 -5.02
CA GLU A 115 -17.99 7.46 -6.43
C GLU A 115 -17.07 6.35 -6.94
N ILE A 116 -16.08 5.93 -6.14
CA ILE A 116 -15.21 4.79 -6.51
C ILE A 116 -16.08 3.53 -6.73
N GLN A 117 -17.03 3.27 -5.83
CA GLN A 117 -17.91 2.11 -5.91
C GLN A 117 -18.87 2.16 -7.09
N SER A 118 -19.48 3.32 -7.37
CA SER A 118 -20.44 3.50 -8.46
C SER A 118 -19.79 3.33 -9.84
N ASN A 119 -18.51 3.69 -9.97
CA ASN A 119 -17.69 3.45 -11.16
C ASN A 119 -17.19 2.00 -11.27
N GLY A 120 -17.62 1.10 -10.37
CA GLY A 120 -17.17 -0.29 -10.34
C GLY A 120 -15.69 -0.46 -10.03
N LYS A 121 -15.06 0.57 -9.43
CA LYS A 121 -13.65 0.58 -9.09
C LYS A 121 -13.43 0.05 -7.68
N SER A 122 -12.24 -0.46 -7.47
CA SER A 122 -11.76 -1.05 -6.23
C SER A 122 -10.63 -0.26 -5.60
N LEU A 123 -10.06 0.69 -6.34
CA LEU A 123 -8.88 1.47 -6.02
C LEU A 123 -9.11 2.91 -6.49
N GLY A 124 -8.65 3.88 -5.71
CA GLY A 124 -8.70 5.28 -6.10
C GLY A 124 -7.92 6.16 -5.14
N ILE A 125 -7.73 7.42 -5.52
CA ILE A 125 -7.23 8.47 -4.63
C ILE A 125 -8.37 9.44 -4.33
N ILE A 126 -8.51 9.82 -3.07
CA ILE A 126 -9.49 10.82 -2.63
C ILE A 126 -8.80 11.91 -1.83
N LYS A 127 -9.38 13.11 -1.87
CA LYS A 127 -9.09 14.15 -0.90
C LYS A 127 -10.14 14.09 0.20
N PRO A 128 -9.78 13.83 1.47
CA PRO A 128 -10.74 13.95 2.56
C PRO A 128 -11.17 15.42 2.69
N LYS A 129 -12.46 15.65 2.86
CA LYS A 129 -13.01 16.98 3.17
C LYS A 129 -12.54 17.47 4.53
N SER A 130 -12.49 16.56 5.51
CA SER A 130 -11.87 16.81 6.81
C SER A 130 -11.34 15.52 7.41
N ILE A 131 -10.27 15.62 8.20
CA ILE A 131 -9.72 14.51 8.97
C ILE A 131 -9.98 14.81 10.44
N ALA A 132 -10.77 13.95 11.09
CA ALA A 132 -11.21 14.16 12.46
C ALA A 132 -10.12 13.81 13.48
N ARG A 133 -9.45 12.66 13.30
CA ARG A 133 -8.34 12.23 14.15
C ARG A 133 -7.58 11.04 13.58
N TYR A 134 -6.34 10.90 14.04
CA TYR A 134 -5.58 9.66 14.00
C TYR A 134 -5.87 8.81 15.25
N ASN A 135 -5.77 7.49 15.13
CA ASN A 135 -5.75 6.57 16.27
C ASN A 135 -4.95 5.31 15.93
N HIS A 136 -4.56 4.54 16.96
CA HIS A 136 -4.09 3.17 16.79
C HIS A 136 -4.91 2.19 17.64
N GLU A 137 -5.01 0.94 17.18
CA GLU A 137 -5.76 -0.13 17.84
C GLU A 137 -4.87 -1.35 17.99
N LYS A 138 -4.93 -2.03 19.14
CA LYS A 138 -4.25 -3.31 19.32
C LYS A 138 -4.87 -4.38 18.43
N THR A 139 -4.03 -5.24 17.85
CA THR A 139 -4.46 -6.45 17.15
C THR A 139 -3.62 -7.65 17.60
N SER A 140 -3.96 -8.85 17.12
CA SER A 140 -3.24 -10.07 17.51
C SER A 140 -1.77 -9.97 17.12
N ARG A 141 -0.88 -10.30 18.07
CA ARG A 141 0.57 -10.47 17.86
C ARG A 141 0.90 -11.64 16.96
N GLU A 142 0.09 -12.69 17.04
CA GLU A 142 0.32 -13.92 16.28
C GLU A 142 -0.47 -13.93 14.96
N TRP A 143 0.15 -14.49 13.93
CA TRP A 143 -0.57 -14.88 12.72
C TRP A 143 -1.63 -15.93 13.05
N ASN A 144 -2.68 -16.02 12.24
CA ASN A 144 -3.66 -17.08 12.47
C ASN A 144 -3.05 -18.46 12.14
N GLN A 145 -3.67 -19.53 12.62
CA GLN A 145 -3.12 -20.90 12.50
C GLN A 145 -2.82 -21.32 11.05
N LYS A 146 -3.64 -20.89 10.08
CA LYS A 146 -3.41 -21.16 8.65
C LYS A 146 -2.21 -20.40 8.10
N GLN A 147 -2.06 -19.13 8.48
CA GLN A 147 -0.93 -18.30 8.08
C GLN A 147 0.37 -18.77 8.74
N GLN A 148 0.31 -19.17 10.01
CA GLN A 148 1.47 -19.72 10.71
C GLN A 148 1.94 -21.04 10.10
N ALA A 149 1.00 -21.91 9.69
CA ALA A 149 1.34 -23.15 8.99
C ALA A 149 2.10 -22.91 7.67
N VAL A 150 1.77 -21.84 6.94
CA VAL A 150 2.46 -21.45 5.70
C VAL A 150 3.88 -20.96 6.00
N LEU A 151 4.08 -20.17 7.07
CA LEU A 151 5.43 -19.72 7.47
C LEU A 151 6.31 -20.88 7.93
N ASN A 152 5.73 -21.85 8.64
CA ASN A 152 6.44 -23.02 9.14
C ASN A 152 6.74 -24.05 8.04
N GLN A 153 6.13 -23.90 6.86
CA GLN A 153 6.40 -24.78 5.73
C GLN A 153 7.78 -24.41 5.14
N LEU A 154 8.79 -25.20 5.51
CA LEU A 154 10.13 -25.13 4.94
C LEU A 154 10.06 -25.54 3.47
N ASP A 155 10.56 -24.68 2.60
CA ASP A 155 10.85 -25.01 1.22
C ASP A 155 12.36 -25.11 1.09
N LEU A 156 12.83 -26.27 0.62
CA LEU A 156 14.25 -26.57 0.51
C LEU A 156 14.98 -25.64 -0.47
N PHE A 157 14.24 -25.03 -1.40
CA PHE A 157 14.79 -24.26 -2.52
C PHE A 157 14.55 -22.75 -2.41
N GLU A 158 13.82 -22.29 -1.39
CA GLU A 158 13.54 -20.87 -1.19
C GLU A 158 14.00 -20.39 0.19
N PRO A 159 14.54 -19.16 0.31
CA PRO A 159 14.97 -18.61 1.59
C PRO A 159 13.79 -18.49 2.57
N HIS A 160 14.08 -18.74 3.85
CA HIS A 160 13.09 -18.58 4.92
C HIS A 160 12.66 -17.11 5.03
N ILE A 161 11.35 -16.87 5.02
CA ILE A 161 10.78 -15.54 5.15
C ILE A 161 10.40 -15.30 6.62
N ASP A 162 11.13 -14.41 7.28
CA ASP A 162 10.75 -13.90 8.60
C ASP A 162 9.80 -12.70 8.45
N LEU A 163 8.49 -12.98 8.50
CA LEU A 163 7.44 -11.97 8.45
C LEU A 163 6.92 -11.63 9.85
N GLU A 164 7.39 -10.49 10.34
CA GLU A 164 6.91 -9.92 11.58
C GLU A 164 5.45 -9.43 11.42
N LYS A 165 4.59 -9.82 12.37
CA LYS A 165 3.26 -9.25 12.49
C LYS A 165 3.29 -8.06 13.43
N ILE A 166 2.88 -6.89 12.94
CA ILE A 166 2.74 -5.70 13.78
C ILE A 166 1.46 -5.83 14.61
N PRO A 167 1.53 -5.73 15.96
CA PRO A 167 0.38 -5.93 16.84
C PRO A 167 -0.50 -4.69 16.98
N TYR A 168 -0.43 -3.79 16.00
CA TYR A 168 -1.17 -2.54 15.96
C TYR A 168 -1.74 -2.29 14.57
N LYS A 169 -2.93 -1.68 14.54
CA LYS A 169 -3.52 -1.09 13.35
C LYS A 169 -3.52 0.43 13.52
N PHE A 170 -3.01 1.13 12.52
CA PHE A 170 -3.09 2.58 12.44
C PHE A 170 -4.36 2.97 11.70
N VAL A 171 -5.06 4.00 12.14
CA VAL A 171 -6.42 4.34 11.68
C VAL A 171 -6.56 5.85 11.53
N TYR A 172 -7.19 6.28 10.44
CA TYR A 172 -7.76 7.63 10.34
C TYR A 172 -9.28 7.60 10.40
N GLN A 173 -9.84 8.60 11.06
CA GLN A 173 -11.24 8.99 10.92
C GLN A 173 -11.32 10.25 10.09
N PHE A 174 -12.07 10.21 8.99
CA PHE A 174 -12.18 11.33 8.06
C PHE A 174 -13.59 11.38 7.44
N THR A 175 -13.90 12.51 6.83
CA THR A 175 -15.14 12.74 6.08
C THR A 175 -14.78 13.00 4.62
N ASP A 176 -15.47 12.37 3.68
CA ASP A 176 -15.29 12.62 2.24
C ASP A 176 -16.16 13.79 1.73
N GLU A 177 -16.09 14.09 0.43
CA GLU A 177 -16.85 15.21 -0.15
C GLU A 177 -18.38 15.01 -0.09
N ASP A 178 -18.85 13.76 0.00
CA ASP A 178 -20.27 13.41 0.17
C ASP A 178 -20.73 13.58 1.64
N ASN A 179 -19.86 14.06 2.53
CA ASN A 179 -20.09 14.20 3.97
C ASN A 179 -20.28 12.86 4.69
N VAL A 180 -19.77 11.76 4.14
CA VAL A 180 -19.80 10.45 4.79
C VAL A 180 -18.57 10.28 5.67
N SER A 181 -18.80 9.90 6.93
CA SER A 181 -17.72 9.60 7.87
C SER A 181 -17.19 8.18 7.67
N HIS A 182 -15.86 8.07 7.56
CA HIS A 182 -15.12 6.82 7.38
C HIS A 182 -14.13 6.62 8.52
N LYS A 183 -13.93 5.36 8.90
CA LYS A 183 -12.89 4.93 9.85
C LYS A 183 -12.07 3.83 9.21
N TYR A 184 -10.95 4.18 8.58
CA TYR A 184 -10.15 3.25 7.78
C TYR A 184 -8.79 2.97 8.42
N SER A 185 -8.44 1.70 8.46
CA SER A 185 -7.09 1.28 8.80
C SER A 185 -6.12 1.59 7.67
N ILE A 186 -4.89 1.95 8.03
CA ILE A 186 -3.78 2.19 7.12
C ILE A 186 -3.02 0.86 6.96
N SER A 187 -2.94 0.37 5.73
CA SER A 187 -2.22 -0.86 5.36
C SER A 187 -0.94 -0.57 4.56
N ASP A 188 -0.49 0.68 4.52
CA ASP A 188 0.74 1.12 3.86
C ASP A 188 1.98 0.52 4.54
N TRP A 189 2.85 -0.11 3.75
CA TRP A 189 4.13 -0.64 4.20
C TRP A 189 5.03 0.41 4.85
N GLU A 190 5.04 1.66 4.35
CA GLU A 190 5.92 2.71 4.88
C GLU A 190 5.56 3.12 6.30
N ILE A 191 4.28 3.12 6.66
CA ILE A 191 3.83 3.42 8.03
C ILE A 191 4.20 2.28 8.98
N MET A 192 4.03 1.05 8.52
CA MET A 192 4.44 -0.14 9.27
C MET A 192 5.97 -0.19 9.45
N GLN A 193 6.73 0.20 8.42
CA GLN A 193 8.18 0.27 8.50
C GLN A 193 8.66 1.44 9.38
N LEU A 194 7.94 2.57 9.40
CA LEU A 194 8.19 3.67 10.33
C LEU A 194 8.08 3.18 11.78
N TYR A 195 6.99 2.48 12.11
CA TYR A 195 6.82 1.88 13.44
C TYR A 195 8.00 0.98 13.82
N ARG A 196 8.36 0.02 12.94
CA ARG A 196 9.49 -0.89 13.17
C ARG A 196 10.79 -0.13 13.38
N ASN A 197 11.10 0.83 12.50
CA ASN A 197 12.30 1.65 12.62
C ASN A 197 12.36 2.43 13.93
N CYS A 198 11.22 2.95 14.42
CA CYS A 198 11.15 3.68 15.67
C CYS A 198 11.33 2.76 16.88
N ARG A 199 10.76 1.55 16.86
CA ARG A 199 10.92 0.53 17.90
C ARG A 199 12.35 0.01 17.95
N ASP A 200 12.90 -0.37 16.81
CA ASP A 200 14.21 -1.04 16.71
C ASP A 200 15.38 -0.09 17.02
N LYS A 201 15.15 1.23 16.91
CA LYS A 201 16.11 2.28 17.32
C LYS A 201 15.89 2.76 18.77
N SER A 202 14.89 2.26 19.47
CA SER A 202 14.65 2.61 20.87
C SER A 202 15.77 2.08 21.76
N ASN A 203 16.12 2.82 22.80
CA ASN A 203 16.99 2.33 23.87
C ASN A 203 16.22 1.53 24.92
N LEU A 204 14.89 1.48 24.82
CA LEU A 204 13.99 0.73 25.69
C LEU A 204 13.80 -0.69 25.13
N SER A 205 13.08 -1.54 25.86
CA SER A 205 12.81 -2.91 25.42
C SER A 205 11.35 -3.32 25.65
N GLY A 206 10.92 -4.38 24.96
CA GLY A 206 9.57 -4.92 25.08
C GLY A 206 8.49 -3.88 24.82
N LEU A 207 7.49 -3.83 25.70
CA LEU A 207 6.31 -2.96 25.55
C LEU A 207 6.65 -1.46 25.61
N GLU A 208 7.71 -1.07 26.30
CA GLU A 208 8.11 0.34 26.41
C GLU A 208 8.65 0.87 25.08
N ALA A 209 9.45 0.06 24.37
CA ALA A 209 9.91 0.39 23.01
C ALA A 209 8.74 0.48 22.02
N GLU A 210 7.72 -0.38 22.16
CA GLU A 210 6.50 -0.31 21.35
C GLU A 210 5.72 0.98 21.62
N GLN A 211 5.57 1.38 22.89
CA GLN A 211 4.90 2.62 23.26
C GLN A 211 5.63 3.86 22.71
N GLU A 212 6.96 3.90 22.82
CA GLU A 212 7.76 4.97 22.23
C GLU A 212 7.58 5.02 20.70
N ALA A 213 7.56 3.86 20.04
CA ALA A 213 7.34 3.79 18.60
C ALA A 213 5.94 4.28 18.19
N LEU A 214 4.90 3.93 18.93
CA LEU A 214 3.54 4.42 18.69
C LEU A 214 3.44 5.93 18.83
N GLU A 215 4.11 6.51 19.82
CA GLU A 215 4.15 7.95 20.01
C GLU A 215 4.89 8.65 18.86
N LYS A 216 6.03 8.11 18.39
CA LYS A 216 6.73 8.63 17.21
C LYS A 216 5.88 8.54 15.94
N VAL A 217 5.11 7.46 15.77
CA VAL A 217 4.16 7.34 14.65
C VAL A 217 3.03 8.37 14.79
N ARG A 218 2.49 8.58 15.99
CA ARG A 218 1.48 9.61 16.27
C ARG A 218 2.01 11.00 15.91
N GLN A 219 3.20 11.37 16.37
CA GLN A 219 3.83 12.65 16.02
C GLN A 219 3.96 12.83 14.51
N LYS A 220 4.27 11.76 13.77
CA LYS A 220 4.39 11.83 12.31
C LYS A 220 3.03 11.99 11.62
N LEU A 221 2.05 11.17 11.99
CA LEU A 221 0.76 11.09 11.32
C LEU A 221 -0.22 12.17 11.77
N GLU A 222 -0.13 12.61 13.01
CA GLU A 222 -1.01 13.62 13.58
C GLU A 222 -0.35 15.00 13.57
N ASP A 223 0.76 15.15 14.30
CA ASP A 223 1.36 16.48 14.53
C ASP A 223 2.01 17.05 13.25
N ASP A 224 2.69 16.22 12.45
CA ASP A 224 3.27 16.67 11.17
C ASP A 224 2.24 16.64 10.04
N PHE A 225 1.66 15.47 9.75
CA PHE A 225 0.85 15.28 8.55
C PHE A 225 -0.47 16.07 8.56
N LEU A 226 -1.26 16.03 9.65
CA LEU A 226 -2.55 16.72 9.66
C LEU A 226 -2.42 18.24 9.70
N GLN A 227 -1.33 18.75 10.27
CA GLN A 227 -1.14 20.20 10.44
C GLN A 227 -0.40 20.84 9.26
N ASN A 228 0.54 20.12 8.65
CA ASN A 228 1.51 20.73 7.72
C ASN A 228 1.42 20.18 6.29
N LYS A 229 0.56 19.19 6.00
CA LYS A 229 0.50 18.54 4.68
C LYS A 229 -0.88 18.62 4.05
N ASP A 230 -0.90 18.79 2.73
CA ASP A 230 -2.09 18.63 1.91
C ASP A 230 -2.31 17.13 1.63
N LEU A 231 -3.10 16.49 2.49
CA LEU A 231 -3.23 15.03 2.51
C LEU A 231 -4.26 14.52 1.50
N TYR A 232 -3.88 13.43 0.85
CA TYR A 232 -4.72 12.61 0.00
C TYR A 232 -4.58 11.16 0.46
N PHE A 233 -5.65 10.38 0.31
CA PHE A 233 -5.64 8.97 0.65
C PHE A 233 -5.80 8.13 -0.60
N ILE A 234 -4.82 7.26 -0.85
CA ILE A 234 -5.01 6.16 -1.79
C ILE A 234 -5.76 5.07 -1.02
N VAL A 235 -6.96 4.75 -1.47
CA VAL A 235 -7.86 3.80 -0.82
C VAL A 235 -8.08 2.59 -1.70
N GLY A 236 -8.25 1.42 -1.07
CA GLY A 236 -8.53 0.20 -1.80
C GLY A 236 -9.34 -0.81 -1.00
N ASN A 237 -10.07 -1.67 -1.69
CA ASN A 237 -10.78 -2.80 -1.09
C ASN A 237 -10.05 -4.15 -1.25
N LEU A 238 -10.58 -5.17 -0.58
CA LEU A 238 -10.18 -6.56 -0.76
C LEU A 238 -11.15 -7.28 -1.72
N LYS A 239 -10.65 -8.23 -2.50
CA LYS A 239 -11.44 -9.03 -3.44
C LYS A 239 -12.68 -9.67 -2.79
N ASN A 240 -12.56 -10.16 -1.56
CA ASN A 240 -13.65 -10.82 -0.84
C ASN A 240 -14.49 -9.85 0.02
N HIS A 241 -14.10 -8.57 0.10
CA HIS A 241 -14.78 -7.53 0.90
C HIS A 241 -14.91 -6.25 0.07
N VAL A 242 -15.70 -6.34 -1.01
CA VAL A 242 -15.78 -5.32 -2.08
C VAL A 242 -16.28 -3.96 -1.58
N LYS A 243 -17.05 -3.96 -0.49
CA LYS A 243 -17.61 -2.76 0.12
C LYS A 243 -16.72 -2.14 1.20
N SER A 244 -15.68 -2.84 1.63
CA SER A 244 -14.81 -2.42 2.73
C SER A 244 -13.49 -1.89 2.18
N PHE A 245 -13.32 -0.58 2.27
CA PHE A 245 -12.11 0.11 1.88
C PHE A 245 -11.17 0.29 3.08
N MET A 246 -9.90 0.50 2.77
CA MET A 246 -8.83 0.85 3.70
C MET A 246 -7.88 1.82 3.02
N ILE A 247 -7.16 2.59 3.81
CA ILE A 247 -6.09 3.45 3.29
C ILE A 247 -4.90 2.54 3.00
N ILE A 248 -4.39 2.59 1.78
CA ILE A 248 -3.26 1.79 1.34
C ILE A 248 -2.04 2.65 1.01
N GLY A 249 -2.15 3.98 0.99
CA GLY A 249 -1.03 4.89 0.80
C GLY A 249 -1.41 6.35 0.82
#